data_AF-Q73SJ3-F1
#
_entry.id   AF-Q73SJ3-F1
#
_cell.length_a   1.000
_cell.length_b   1.000
_cell.length_c   1.000
_cell.angle_alpha   90.00
_cell.angle_beta   90.00
_cell.angle_gamma   90.00
#
_symmetry.space_group_name_H-M   'P 1'
#
loop_
_entity.id
_entity.type
_entity.pdbx_description
1 polymer ?
#
loop_
_entity_poly.entity_id
_entity_poly.type
_entity_poly.pdbx_seq_one_letter_code
_entity_poly.pdbx_strand_id
1 'polypeptide(L)'
;MVSVVGKNTSFSLDEHYSAFIESEVASGRYRSASDVVRSALRLLEDRETQLRALREALEAGERSGTSTPFDFDTFLDRKRTEASDGR
;
A
#
# COMPACT_ATOMS: atom_id res chain seq x y z
N MET A 1 15.86 -19.78 19.80
CA MET A 1 14.62 -19.00 19.82
C MET A 1 14.99 -17.54 20.06
N VAL A 2 15.09 -16.72 19.01
CA VAL A 2 15.40 -15.29 19.17
C VAL A 2 14.09 -14.60 19.53
N SER A 3 13.95 -14.16 20.78
CA SER A 3 12.88 -13.23 21.14
C SER A 3 13.06 -11.95 20.32
N VAL A 4 12.13 -11.68 19.40
CA VAL A 4 11.95 -10.32 18.90
C VAL A 4 11.40 -9.52 20.07
N VAL A 5 12.28 -8.99 20.91
CA VAL A 5 11.90 -7.97 21.88
C VAL A 5 11.54 -6.73 21.06
N GLY A 6 10.31 -6.25 21.22
CA GLY A 6 9.92 -4.97 20.64
C GLY A 6 10.85 -3.88 21.19
N LYS A 7 11.50 -3.12 20.30
CA LYS A 7 12.26 -1.95 20.72
C LYS A 7 11.29 -0.91 21.28
N ASN A 8 11.53 -0.44 22.50
CA ASN A 8 10.77 0.67 23.07
C ASN A 8 11.39 1.98 22.58
N THR A 9 10.59 2.83 21.95
CA THR A 9 11.04 4.08 21.32
C THR A 9 10.24 5.23 21.90
N SER A 10 10.94 6.21 22.47
CA SER A 10 10.37 7.46 22.94
C SER A 10 10.61 8.55 21.90
N PHE A 11 9.59 9.34 21.59
CA PHE A 11 9.66 10.49 20.70
C PHE A 11 8.69 11.57 21.18
N SER A 12 8.97 12.81 20.83
CA SER A 12 8.09 13.94 21.14
C SER A 12 7.08 14.16 20.02
N LEU A 13 5.85 14.45 20.40
CA LEU A 13 4.79 14.90 19.51
C LEU A 13 4.48 16.36 19.81
N ASP A 14 4.00 17.07 18.80
CA ASP A 14 3.38 18.37 19.02
C ASP A 14 1.99 18.21 19.67
N GLU A 15 1.40 19.34 20.03
CA GLU A 15 0.08 19.39 20.65
C GLU A 15 -1.00 18.76 19.75
N HIS A 16 -0.90 18.95 18.44
CA HIS A 16 -1.89 18.48 17.48
C HIS A 16 -1.97 16.95 17.48
N TYR A 17 -0.83 16.27 17.34
CA TYR A 17 -0.80 14.81 17.34
C TYR A 17 -1.07 14.21 18.71
N SER A 18 -0.66 14.88 19.79
CA SER A 18 -0.96 14.44 21.16
C SER A 18 -2.48 14.44 21.39
N ALA A 19 -3.17 15.54 21.08
CA ALA A 19 -4.62 15.65 21.20
C ALA A 19 -5.36 14.65 20.31
N PHE A 20 -4.87 14.42 19.08
CA PHE A 20 -5.43 13.39 18.20
C PHE A 20 -5.37 12.00 18.84
N ILE A 21 -4.19 11.58 19.32
CA ILE A 21 -4.00 10.26 19.94
C ILE A 21 -4.87 10.13 21.20
N GLU A 22 -4.93 11.16 22.04
CA GLU A 22 -5.76 11.16 23.24
C GLU A 22 -7.24 10.99 22.91
N SER A 23 -7.75 11.69 21.89
CA SER A 23 -9.15 11.57 21.46
C SER A 23 -9.49 10.19 20.91
N GLU A 24 -8.58 9.57 20.14
CA GLU A 24 -8.76 8.23 19.60
C GLU A 24 -8.77 7.17 20.71
N VAL A 25 -7.96 7.34 21.77
CA VAL A 25 -8.00 6.48 22.96
C VAL A 25 -9.27 6.73 23.79
N ALA A 26 -9.61 7.99 24.05
CA ALA A 26 -10.80 8.37 24.83
C ALA A 26 -12.11 7.90 24.17
N SER A 27 -12.14 7.82 22.84
CA SER A 27 -13.27 7.26 22.08
C SER A 27 -13.47 5.74 22.29
N GLY A 28 -12.48 5.05 22.86
CA GLY A 28 -12.48 3.59 23.02
C GLY A 28 -12.07 2.82 21.76
N ARG A 29 -11.76 3.49 20.64
CA ARG A 29 -11.30 2.83 19.40
C ARG A 29 -9.96 2.12 19.58
N TYR A 30 -9.08 2.68 20.42
CA TYR A 30 -7.77 2.10 20.73
C TYR A 30 -7.55 2.02 22.25
N ARG A 31 -6.80 1.01 22.69
CA ARG A 31 -6.56 0.76 24.12
C ARG A 31 -5.39 1.57 24.68
N SER A 32 -4.55 2.15 23.82
CA SER A 32 -3.37 2.92 24.21
C SER A 32 -2.84 3.78 23.06
N ALA A 33 -2.03 4.78 23.38
CA ALA A 33 -1.28 5.55 22.39
C ALA A 33 -0.41 4.67 21.49
N SER A 34 0.23 3.64 22.06
CA SER A 34 1.03 2.69 21.27
C SER A 34 0.20 1.88 20.28
N ASP A 35 -1.07 1.60 20.57
CA ASP A 35 -1.99 0.95 19.62
C ASP A 35 -2.33 1.90 18.46
N VAL A 36 -2.55 3.19 18.73
CA VAL A 36 -2.78 4.21 17.70
C VAL A 36 -1.56 4.33 16.78
N VAL A 37 -0.37 4.52 17.35
CA VAL A 37 0.88 4.70 16.59
C VAL A 37 1.19 3.47 15.73
N ARG A 38 1.02 2.25 16.27
CA ARG A 38 1.24 1.03 15.48
C ARG A 38 0.25 0.91 14.32
N SER A 39 -0.99 1.34 14.50
CA SER A 39 -2.00 1.31 13.44
C SER A 39 -1.69 2.34 12.36
N ALA A 40 -1.26 3.55 12.75
CA ALA A 40 -0.81 4.58 11.82
C ALA A 40 0.42 4.14 11.02
N LEU A 41 1.39 3.49 11.66
CA LEU A 41 2.59 2.96 10.98
C LEU A 41 2.24 1.86 9.98
N ARG A 42 1.31 0.95 10.31
CA ARG A 42 0.82 -0.04 9.34
C ARG A 42 0.19 0.61 8.11
N LEU A 43 -0.67 1.60 8.33
CA LEU A 43 -1.29 2.33 7.22
C LEU A 43 -0.25 3.02 6.32
N LEU A 44 0.80 3.60 6.93
CA LEU A 44 1.91 4.19 6.20
C LEU A 44 2.68 3.12 5.40
N GLU A 45 3.00 1.98 6.01
CA GLU A 45 3.70 0.88 5.36
C GLU A 45 2.94 0.32 4.16
N ASP A 46 1.61 0.12 4.30
CA ASP A 46 0.74 -0.35 3.23
C ASP A 46 0.73 0.65 2.06
N ARG A 47 0.60 1.94 2.36
CA ARG A 47 0.63 3.01 1.35
C ARG A 47 1.96 3.04 0.62
N GLU A 48 3.09 3.00 1.34
CA GLU A 48 4.42 3.03 0.72
C GLU A 48 4.67 1.78 -0.12
N THR A 49 4.15 0.62 0.30
CA THR A 49 4.23 -0.62 -0.48
C THR A 49 3.46 -0.50 -1.79
N GLN A 50 2.24 0.01 -1.77
CA GLN A 50 1.45 0.25 -2.98
C GLN A 50 2.11 1.28 -3.90
N LEU A 51 2.67 2.36 -3.35
CA LEU A 51 3.36 3.38 -4.14
C LEU A 51 4.64 2.84 -4.80
N ARG A 52 5.40 1.99 -4.11
CA ARG A 52 6.56 1.30 -4.71
C ARG A 52 6.13 0.41 -5.86
N ALA A 53 5.14 -0.45 -5.66
CA ALA A 53 4.63 -1.35 -6.70
C ALA A 53 4.13 -0.57 -7.93
N LEU A 54 3.44 0.56 -7.72
CA LEU A 54 2.98 1.42 -8.81
C LEU A 54 4.15 2.02 -9.60
N ARG A 55 5.17 2.54 -8.92
CA ARG A 55 6.37 3.10 -9.56
C ARG A 55 7.11 2.04 -10.36
N GLU A 56 7.30 0.85 -9.81
CA GLU A 56 7.93 -0.27 -10.49
C GLU A 56 7.14 -0.69 -11.75
N ALA A 57 5.81 -0.71 -11.68
CA ALA A 57 4.96 -1.02 -12.83
C ALA A 57 5.05 0.05 -13.94
N LEU A 58 5.11 1.32 -13.57
CA LEU A 58 5.31 2.43 -14.52
C LEU A 58 6.69 2.34 -15.18
N GLU A 59 7.75 2.15 -14.40
CA GLU A 59 9.11 1.98 -14.93
C GLU A 59 9.23 0.75 -15.84
N ALA A 60 8.53 -0.35 -15.53
CA ALA A 60 8.47 -1.52 -16.39
C ALA A 60 7.74 -1.21 -17.71
N GLY A 61 6.63 -0.46 -17.65
CA GLY A 61 5.90 0.01 -18.83
C GLY A 61 6.73 0.94 -19.71
N GLU A 62 7.42 1.92 -19.14
CA GLU A 62 8.29 2.85 -19.87
C GLU A 62 9.46 2.12 -20.56
N ARG A 63 10.02 1.09 -19.91
CA ARG A 63 11.07 0.25 -20.47
C ARG A 63 10.58 -0.82 -21.44
N SER A 64 9.26 -1.01 -21.59
CA SER A 64 8.67 -2.02 -22.48
C SER A 64 8.75 -1.67 -23.97
N GLY A 65 9.20 -0.46 -24.29
CA GLY A 65 9.37 0.04 -25.64
C GLY A 65 8.37 1.15 -25.96
N THR A 66 8.41 1.62 -27.22
CA THR A 66 7.56 2.71 -27.66
C THR A 66 6.10 2.26 -27.75
N SER A 67 5.20 3.09 -27.21
CA SER A 67 3.76 2.86 -27.37
C SER A 67 3.36 2.85 -28.85
N THR A 68 2.46 1.95 -29.21
CA THR A 68 1.92 1.81 -30.58
C THR A 68 0.41 2.05 -30.56
N PRO A 69 -0.21 2.41 -31.70
CA PRO A 69 -1.66 2.54 -31.78
C PRO A 69 -2.36 1.24 -31.35
N PHE A 70 -3.43 1.37 -30.56
CA PHE A 70 -4.15 0.24 -30.01
C PHE A 70 -5.57 0.14 -30.57
N ASP A 71 -5.87 -0.99 -31.21
CA ASP A 71 -7.20 -1.33 -31.72
C ASP A 71 -7.87 -2.36 -30.78
N PHE A 72 -8.96 -1.93 -30.15
CA PHE A 72 -9.71 -2.74 -29.19
C PHE A 72 -10.43 -3.92 -29.86
N ASP A 73 -10.98 -3.75 -31.05
CA ASP A 73 -11.76 -4.80 -31.72
C ASP A 73 -10.83 -5.95 -32.13
N THR A 74 -9.73 -5.60 -32.81
CA THR A 74 -8.69 -6.57 -33.19
C THR A 74 -8.09 -7.28 -31.96
N PHE A 75 -7.89 -6.58 -30.85
CA PHE A 75 -7.41 -7.18 -29.61
C PHE A 75 -8.39 -8.19 -29.01
N LEU A 76 -9.68 -7.85 -28.95
CA LEU A 76 -10.72 -8.70 -28.38
C LEU A 76 -10.96 -9.96 -29.22
N ASP A 77 -11.00 -9.81 -30.54
CA ASP A 77 -11.17 -10.94 -31.46
C ASP A 77 -10.03 -11.95 -31.34
N ARG A 78 -8.78 -11.45 -31.27
CA ARG A 78 -7.62 -12.29 -31.00
C ARG A 78 -7.73 -13.01 -29.65
N LYS A 79 -8.11 -12.30 -28.57
CA LYS A 79 -8.24 -12.90 -27.23
C LYS A 79 -9.33 -13.97 -27.13
N ARG A 80 -10.44 -13.79 -27.84
CA ARG A 80 -11.52 -14.78 -27.91
C ARG A 80 -11.10 -16.04 -28.67
N THR A 81 -10.33 -15.87 -29.75
CA THR A 81 -9.79 -16.97 -30.55
C THR A 81 -8.74 -17.77 -29.76
N GLU A 82 -7.81 -17.08 -29.07
CA GLU A 82 -6.83 -17.72 -28.17
C GLU A 82 -7.51 -18.54 -27.04
N ALA A 83 -8.65 -18.07 -26.53
CA ALA A 83 -9.39 -18.77 -25.48
C ALA A 83 -10.16 -20.00 -25.98
N SER A 84 -10.52 -20.08 -27.26
CA SER A 84 -11.20 -21.23 -27.85
C SER A 84 -10.24 -22.34 -28.28
N ASP A 85 -8.99 -22.01 -28.66
CA ASP A 85 -7.97 -22.98 -29.09
C ASP A 85 -7.30 -23.74 -27.92
N GLY A 86 -7.48 -23.27 -26.68
CA GLY A 86 -6.96 -23.92 -25.48
C GLY A 86 -7.88 -24.98 -24.86
N ARG A 87 -8.93 -25.43 -25.56
CA ARG A 87 -9.91 -26.41 -25.07
C ARG A 87 -9.96 -27.66 -25.94
#